data_AF-A0A9J7DK12-F1
#
_entry.id   AF-A0A9J7DK12-F1
#
_cell.length_a   1.000
_cell.length_b   1.000
_cell.length_c   1.000
_cell.angle_alpha   90.00
_cell.angle_beta   90.00
_cell.angle_gamma   90.00
#
_symmetry.space_group_name_H-M   'P 1'
#
loop_
_entity.id
_entity.type
_entity.pdbx_description
1 polymer ?
#
loop_
_entity_poly.entity_id
_entity_poly.type
_entity_poly.pdbx_seq_one_letter_code
_entity_poly.pdbx_strand_id
1 'polypeptide(L)'
;MDIIWINSQKYLILNGNGLCVKTYPEIISSRYEQEILQELLYNIEKIHSSNCRMSKSLEYINEQLIDLKNWCSKLDYKVDSPFILGTYYLKSLSYTRNLIEDLYQYFHTNLSKLKSWAELITPSDPVSIEDYKALIQPCKDYETNVVEYLDSCRCMRSKRFKCREKQT
;
A
#
# COMPACT_ATOMS: atom_id res chain seq x y z
N MET A 1 4.61 -12.72 4.13
CA MET A 1 5.84 -11.89 4.18
C MET A 1 7.03 -12.62 4.76
N ASP A 2 6.87 -13.43 5.83
CA ASP A 2 8.00 -14.14 6.43
C ASP A 2 8.71 -15.11 5.48
N ILE A 3 7.95 -15.81 4.62
CA ILE A 3 8.51 -16.69 3.58
C ILE A 3 9.37 -15.90 2.59
N ILE A 4 8.89 -14.73 2.13
CA ILE A 4 9.64 -13.85 1.21
C ILE A 4 10.94 -13.38 1.86
N TRP A 5 10.87 -12.98 3.13
CA TRP A 5 12.05 -12.57 3.90
C TRP A 5 13.07 -13.71 4.04
N ILE A 6 12.62 -14.89 4.50
CA ILE A 6 13.49 -16.07 4.68
C ILE A 6 14.15 -16.46 3.36
N ASN A 7 13.40 -16.45 2.27
CA ASN A 7 13.92 -16.84 0.96
C ASN A 7 14.90 -15.79 0.40
N SER A 8 14.70 -14.50 0.67
CA SER A 8 15.67 -13.45 0.32
C SER A 8 17.00 -13.63 1.08
N GLN A 9 16.94 -13.97 2.36
CA GLN A 9 18.14 -14.29 3.16
C GLN A 9 18.88 -15.51 2.61
N LYS A 10 18.15 -16.60 2.28
CA LYS A 10 18.74 -17.78 1.65
C LYS A 10 19.37 -17.46 0.29
N TYR A 11 18.70 -16.64 -0.51
CA TYR A 11 19.19 -16.21 -1.81
C TYR A 11 20.52 -15.46 -1.69
N LEU A 12 20.66 -14.55 -0.72
CA LEU A 12 21.92 -13.85 -0.46
C LEU A 12 23.06 -14.78 -0.07
N ILE A 13 22.80 -15.75 0.81
CA ILE A 13 23.79 -16.73 1.26
C ILE A 13 24.31 -17.56 0.08
N LEU A 14 23.40 -18.00 -0.80
CA LEU A 14 23.76 -18.83 -1.95
C LEU A 14 24.50 -18.02 -3.03
N ASN A 15 24.04 -16.80 -3.31
CA ASN A 15 24.63 -15.94 -4.33
C ASN A 15 25.99 -15.34 -3.91
N GLY A 16 26.38 -15.46 -2.64
CA GLY A 16 27.69 -15.00 -2.14
C GLY A 16 27.83 -13.47 -2.09
N ASN A 17 26.75 -12.71 -2.27
CA ASN A 17 26.72 -11.25 -2.16
C ASN A 17 26.97 -10.82 -0.70
N GLY A 18 28.25 -10.75 -0.32
CA GLY A 18 28.69 -10.34 1.03
C GLY A 18 30.00 -10.98 1.50
N LEU A 19 30.51 -12.01 0.82
CA LEU A 19 31.75 -12.70 1.17
C LEU A 19 32.65 -12.85 -0.05
N CYS A 20 33.97 -12.68 0.12
CA CYS A 20 34.97 -12.82 -0.96
C CYS A 20 35.04 -14.25 -1.55
N VAL A 21 34.36 -15.22 -0.96
CA VAL A 21 34.29 -16.62 -1.38
C VAL A 21 32.84 -17.09 -1.28
N LYS A 22 32.34 -17.72 -2.35
CA LYS A 22 31.01 -18.35 -2.36
C LYS A 22 31.02 -19.52 -1.38
N THR A 23 30.12 -19.51 -0.39
CA THR A 23 30.06 -20.53 0.67
C THR A 23 29.79 -21.94 0.12
N TYR A 24 29.10 -22.01 -1.02
CA TYR A 24 28.69 -23.27 -1.65
C TYR A 24 29.26 -23.38 -3.08
N PRO A 25 29.72 -24.57 -3.51
CA PRO A 25 30.11 -24.83 -4.90
C PRO A 25 28.97 -24.54 -5.88
N GLU A 26 29.27 -23.95 -7.04
CA GLU A 26 28.25 -23.56 -8.03
C GLU A 26 27.38 -24.72 -8.55
N ILE A 27 27.96 -25.92 -8.67
CA ILE A 27 27.24 -27.13 -9.07
C ILE A 27 26.11 -27.46 -8.08
N ILE A 28 26.31 -27.13 -6.80
CA ILE A 28 25.30 -27.31 -5.75
C ILE A 28 24.40 -26.08 -5.70
N SER A 29 24.96 -24.87 -5.67
CA SER A 29 24.19 -23.66 -5.36
C SER A 29 23.29 -23.18 -6.50
N SER A 30 23.68 -23.34 -7.77
CA SER A 30 22.98 -22.75 -8.92
C SER A 30 21.52 -23.18 -9.07
N ARG A 31 21.23 -24.47 -8.86
CA ARG A 31 19.86 -24.99 -8.94
C ARG A 31 18.98 -24.45 -7.80
N TYR A 32 19.48 -24.47 -6.57
CA TYR A 32 18.73 -23.97 -5.42
C TYR A 32 18.56 -22.44 -5.48
N GLU A 33 19.53 -21.70 -6.00
CA GLU A 33 19.42 -20.26 -6.27
C GLU A 33 18.24 -19.97 -7.20
N GLN A 34 18.11 -20.73 -8.30
CA GLN A 34 17.02 -20.58 -9.25
C GLN A 34 15.66 -20.92 -8.64
N GLU A 35 15.57 -22.02 -7.88
CA GLU A 35 14.32 -22.43 -7.21
C GLU A 35 13.85 -21.36 -6.21
N ILE A 36 14.76 -20.83 -5.39
CA ILE A 36 14.45 -19.76 -4.42
C ILE A 36 14.08 -18.45 -5.13
N LEU A 37 14.80 -18.09 -6.20
CA LEU A 37 14.50 -16.89 -6.98
C LEU A 37 13.10 -16.96 -7.61
N GLN A 38 12.74 -18.11 -8.19
CA GLN A 38 11.40 -18.32 -8.74
C GLN A 38 10.32 -18.19 -7.67
N GLU A 39 10.54 -18.77 -6.49
CA GLU A 39 9.59 -18.65 -5.38
C GLU A 39 9.44 -17.19 -4.89
N LEU A 40 10.54 -16.43 -4.85
CA LEU A 40 10.51 -15.01 -4.52
C LEU A 40 9.72 -14.21 -5.54
N LEU A 41 10.03 -14.37 -6.83
CA LEU A 41 9.35 -13.67 -7.92
C LEU A 41 7.85 -14.00 -7.94
N TYR A 42 7.48 -15.26 -7.74
CA TYR A 42 6.09 -15.68 -7.65
C TYR A 42 5.33 -15.00 -6.50
N ASN A 43 5.97 -14.86 -5.33
CA ASN A 43 5.33 -14.18 -4.20
C ASN A 43 5.28 -12.66 -4.37
N ILE A 44 6.27 -12.05 -5.02
CA ILE A 44 6.24 -10.63 -5.41
C ILE A 44 5.10 -10.40 -6.41
N GLU A 45 4.94 -11.26 -7.40
CA GLU A 45 3.85 -11.20 -8.38
C GLU A 45 2.46 -11.27 -7.71
N LYS A 46 2.30 -12.09 -6.67
CA LYS A 46 1.07 -12.11 -5.86
C LYS A 46 0.77 -10.75 -5.23
N ILE A 47 1.79 -10.05 -4.74
CA ILE A 47 1.66 -8.71 -4.17
C ILE A 47 1.17 -7.74 -5.25
N HIS A 48 1.83 -7.70 -6.42
CA HIS A 48 1.40 -6.86 -7.54
C HIS A 48 -0.03 -7.20 -8.00
N SER A 49 -0.37 -8.48 -8.07
CA SER A 49 -1.71 -8.95 -8.45
C SER A 49 -2.77 -8.48 -7.46
N SER A 50 -2.48 -8.54 -6.16
CA SER A 50 -3.36 -8.01 -5.10
C SER A 50 -3.57 -6.51 -5.26
N ASN A 51 -2.48 -5.75 -5.43
CA ASN A 51 -2.54 -4.31 -5.65
C ASN A 51 -3.32 -3.94 -6.92
N CYS A 52 -3.17 -4.72 -8.00
CA CYS A 52 -3.92 -4.54 -9.25
C CYS A 52 -5.43 -4.75 -9.04
N ARG A 53 -5.83 -5.80 -8.31
CA ARG A 53 -7.25 -6.04 -7.97
C ARG A 53 -7.84 -4.88 -7.18
N MET A 54 -7.12 -4.39 -6.17
CA MET A 54 -7.54 -3.22 -5.39
C MET A 54 -7.64 -1.96 -6.26
N SER A 55 -6.73 -1.77 -7.23
CA SER A 55 -6.76 -0.65 -8.18
C SER A 55 -8.06 -0.65 -8.98
N LYS A 56 -8.44 -1.81 -9.54
CA LYS A 56 -9.69 -1.96 -10.30
C LYS A 56 -10.92 -1.65 -9.45
N SER A 57 -10.93 -2.10 -8.19
CA SER A 57 -12.02 -1.77 -7.26
C SER A 57 -12.11 -0.27 -6.98
N LEU A 58 -10.98 0.42 -6.81
CA LEU A 58 -10.97 1.87 -6.61
C LEU A 58 -11.34 2.65 -7.87
N GLU A 59 -10.93 2.20 -9.05
CA GLU A 59 -11.35 2.77 -10.33
C GLU A 59 -12.88 2.72 -10.45
N TYR A 60 -13.49 1.57 -10.15
CA TYR A 60 -14.95 1.44 -10.10
C TYR A 60 -15.60 2.38 -9.08
N ILE A 61 -15.07 2.47 -7.85
CA ILE A 61 -15.60 3.39 -6.83
C ILE A 61 -15.50 4.85 -7.30
N ASN A 62 -14.42 5.21 -8.00
CA ASN A 62 -14.25 6.55 -8.54
C ASN A 62 -15.31 6.89 -9.59
N GLU A 63 -15.63 5.94 -10.49
CA GLU A 63 -16.73 6.09 -11.44
C GLU A 63 -18.07 6.34 -10.72
N GLN A 64 -18.38 5.53 -9.70
CA GLN A 64 -19.60 5.69 -8.91
C GLN A 64 -19.64 7.03 -8.15
N LEU A 65 -18.49 7.52 -7.68
CA LEU A 65 -18.37 8.84 -7.05
C LEU A 65 -18.63 9.98 -8.04
N ILE A 66 -18.15 9.86 -9.27
CA ILE A 66 -18.42 10.84 -10.34
C ILE A 66 -19.92 10.85 -10.65
N ASP A 67 -20.55 9.69 -10.78
CA ASP A 67 -21.99 9.59 -11.00
C ASP A 67 -22.79 10.19 -9.85
N LEU A 68 -22.41 9.89 -8.60
CA LEU A 68 -23.02 10.49 -7.41
C LEU A 68 -22.93 12.02 -7.45
N LYS A 69 -21.77 12.59 -7.80
CA LYS A 69 -21.58 14.04 -7.95
C LYS A 69 -22.51 14.62 -9.01
N ASN A 70 -22.61 13.96 -10.17
CA ASN A 70 -23.47 14.38 -11.28
C ASN A 70 -24.96 14.33 -10.92
N TRP A 71 -25.39 13.36 -10.11
CA TRP A 71 -26.76 13.32 -9.60
C TRP A 71 -27.00 14.39 -8.55
N CYS A 72 -26.06 14.56 -7.62
CA CYS A 72 -26.15 15.58 -6.58
C CYS A 72 -26.18 17.00 -7.15
N SER A 73 -25.50 17.27 -8.28
CA SER A 73 -25.52 18.60 -8.91
C SER A 73 -26.86 18.96 -9.54
N LYS A 74 -27.74 17.98 -9.79
CA LYS A 74 -29.09 18.18 -10.34
C LYS A 74 -30.14 18.43 -9.25
N LEU A 75 -29.79 18.24 -7.98
CA LEU A 75 -30.71 18.47 -6.87
C LEU A 75 -30.94 19.97 -6.67
N ASP A 76 -32.19 20.34 -6.38
CA ASP A 76 -32.50 21.69 -5.92
C ASP A 76 -32.21 21.80 -4.42
N TYR A 77 -31.06 22.41 -4.10
CA TYR A 77 -30.62 22.65 -2.72
C TYR A 77 -31.43 23.73 -2.00
N LYS A 78 -32.36 24.42 -2.67
CA LYS A 78 -33.25 25.39 -2.02
C LYS A 78 -34.41 24.73 -1.31
N VAL A 79 -34.64 23.44 -1.55
CA VAL A 79 -35.67 22.66 -0.86
C VAL A 79 -35.10 22.20 0.48
N ASP A 80 -35.75 22.62 1.59
CA ASP A 80 -35.45 22.18 2.96
C ASP A 80 -35.87 20.73 3.19
N SER A 81 -35.28 19.82 2.43
CA SER A 81 -35.52 18.40 2.52
C SER A 81 -34.71 17.79 3.66
N PRO A 82 -35.31 16.93 4.51
CA PRO A 82 -34.61 16.12 5.50
C PRO A 82 -33.44 15.30 4.93
N PHE A 83 -33.46 14.98 3.64
CA PHE A 83 -32.36 14.29 2.96
C PHE A 83 -31.15 15.21 2.71
N ILE A 84 -31.40 16.47 2.35
CA ILE A 84 -30.36 17.47 2.05
C ILE A 84 -29.75 18.00 3.35
N LEU A 85 -30.61 18.43 4.28
CA LEU A 85 -30.23 19.03 5.55
C LEU A 85 -29.80 18.00 6.60
N GLY A 86 -30.27 16.76 6.47
CA GLY A 86 -30.18 15.76 7.52
C GLY A 86 -31.33 15.87 8.53
N THR A 87 -31.37 14.91 9.44
CA THR A 87 -32.29 14.85 10.58
C THR A 87 -31.51 14.48 11.85
N TYR A 88 -32.21 14.36 12.98
CA TYR A 88 -31.60 13.84 14.20
C TYR A 88 -30.97 12.44 14.02
N TYR A 89 -31.55 11.60 13.13
CA TYR A 89 -31.11 10.22 12.91
C TYR A 89 -30.29 10.02 11.63
N LEU A 90 -30.34 10.99 10.69
CA LEU A 90 -29.72 10.89 9.38
C LEU A 90 -28.76 12.06 9.18
N LYS A 91 -27.50 11.77 8.85
CA LYS A 91 -26.55 12.81 8.48
C LYS A 91 -26.95 13.47 7.17
N SER A 92 -26.56 14.73 6.98
CA SER A 92 -26.83 15.46 5.75
C SER A 92 -26.22 14.76 4.52
N LEU A 93 -26.78 15.04 3.35
CA LEU A 93 -26.21 14.58 2.08
C LEU A 93 -24.76 15.05 1.93
N SER A 94 -24.45 16.29 2.34
CA SER A 94 -23.10 16.84 2.30
C SER A 94 -22.12 16.07 3.18
N TYR A 95 -22.51 15.72 4.40
CA TYR A 95 -21.70 14.90 5.30
C TYR A 95 -21.40 13.54 4.69
N THR A 96 -22.44 12.87 4.19
CA THR A 96 -22.31 11.51 3.62
C THR A 96 -21.41 11.53 2.39
N ARG A 97 -21.56 12.53 1.51
CA ARG A 97 -20.69 12.68 0.33
C ARG A 97 -19.23 12.90 0.73
N ASN A 98 -18.97 13.83 1.64
CA ASN A 98 -17.61 14.11 2.10
C ASN A 98 -16.98 12.86 2.72
N LEU A 99 -17.72 12.11 3.54
CA LEU A 99 -17.23 10.86 4.11
C LEU A 99 -16.83 9.83 3.05
N ILE A 100 -17.62 9.66 1.98
CA ILE A 100 -17.28 8.73 0.91
C ILE A 100 -16.04 9.22 0.14
N GLU A 101 -15.91 10.53 -0.10
CA GLU A 101 -14.72 11.12 -0.72
C GLU A 101 -13.46 10.92 0.15
N ASP A 102 -13.56 11.12 1.47
CA ASP A 102 -12.48 10.91 2.42
C ASP A 102 -12.05 9.44 2.47
N LEU A 103 -13.02 8.51 2.48
CA LEU A 103 -12.74 7.08 2.41
C LEU A 103 -12.07 6.69 1.08
N TYR A 104 -12.54 7.22 -0.04
CA TYR A 104 -11.89 6.99 -1.32
C TYR A 104 -10.44 7.50 -1.32
N GLN A 105 -10.23 8.73 -0.84
CA GLN A 105 -8.91 9.34 -0.76
C GLN A 105 -7.97 8.54 0.16
N TYR A 106 -8.49 8.03 1.29
CA TYR A 106 -7.78 7.14 2.19
C TYR A 106 -7.26 5.91 1.45
N PHE A 107 -8.16 5.15 0.81
CA PHE A 107 -7.80 3.90 0.14
C PHE A 107 -6.91 4.14 -1.06
N HIS A 108 -7.17 5.18 -1.86
CA HIS A 108 -6.34 5.57 -2.98
C HIS A 108 -4.90 5.87 -2.53
N THR A 109 -4.74 6.71 -1.51
CA THR A 109 -3.42 7.08 -0.99
C THR A 109 -2.65 5.86 -0.46
N ASN A 110 -3.31 4.99 0.31
CA ASN A 110 -2.67 3.78 0.84
C ASN A 110 -2.32 2.79 -0.27
N LEU A 111 -3.18 2.61 -1.28
CA LEU A 111 -2.90 1.74 -2.42
C LEU A 111 -1.75 2.28 -3.26
N SER A 112 -1.69 3.60 -3.53
CA SER A 112 -0.56 4.20 -4.23
C SER A 112 0.75 3.90 -3.49
N LYS A 113 0.76 4.03 -2.16
CA LYS A 113 1.90 3.67 -1.33
C LYS A 113 2.25 2.19 -1.46
N LEU A 114 1.28 1.28 -1.34
CA LEU A 114 1.52 -0.16 -1.51
C LEU A 114 2.09 -0.50 -2.89
N LYS A 115 1.57 0.09 -3.96
CA LYS A 115 2.09 -0.09 -5.33
C LYS A 115 3.54 0.38 -5.41
N SER A 116 3.84 1.61 -4.98
CA SER A 116 5.20 2.15 -5.03
C SER A 116 6.20 1.32 -4.22
N TRP A 117 5.83 0.85 -3.03
CA TRP A 117 6.72 0.04 -2.20
C TRP A 117 6.86 -1.39 -2.72
N ALA A 118 5.85 -1.95 -3.40
CA ALA A 118 5.95 -3.26 -4.03
C ALA A 118 7.00 -3.27 -5.15
N GLU A 119 7.09 -2.20 -5.95
CA GLU A 119 8.12 -2.04 -7.00
C GLU A 119 9.56 -1.99 -6.44
N LEU A 120 9.72 -1.66 -5.15
CA LEU A 120 11.02 -1.62 -4.49
C LEU A 120 11.45 -2.98 -3.92
N ILE A 121 10.55 -3.96 -3.87
CA ILE A 121 10.88 -5.29 -3.35
C ILE A 121 11.83 -5.98 -4.31
N THR A 122 13.02 -6.33 -3.83
CA THR A 122 13.97 -7.12 -4.62
C THR A 122 14.44 -8.36 -3.86
N PRO A 123 14.66 -9.50 -4.56
CA PRO A 123 15.19 -10.72 -3.96
C PRO A 123 16.52 -10.53 -3.20
N SER A 124 17.32 -9.57 -3.65
CA SER A 124 18.65 -9.27 -3.11
C SER A 124 18.65 -8.21 -2.00
N ASP A 125 17.50 -7.63 -1.65
CA ASP A 125 17.39 -6.61 -0.61
C ASP A 125 16.35 -7.03 0.43
N PRO A 126 16.76 -7.77 1.47
CA PRO A 126 15.88 -8.12 2.56
C PRO A 126 15.23 -6.87 3.18
N VAL A 127 15.96 -5.77 3.32
CA VAL A 127 15.46 -4.54 3.97
C VAL A 127 14.22 -4.01 3.24
N SER A 128 14.18 -4.09 1.91
CA SER A 128 12.99 -3.75 1.12
C SER A 128 11.75 -4.58 1.50
N ILE A 129 11.94 -5.87 1.83
CA ILE A 129 10.89 -6.79 2.25
C ILE A 129 10.42 -6.48 3.67
N GLU A 130 11.35 -6.11 4.56
CA GLU A 130 11.06 -5.65 5.93
C GLU A 130 10.25 -4.35 5.93
N ASP A 131 10.67 -3.38 5.12
CA ASP A 131 9.96 -2.11 4.97
C ASP A 131 8.53 -2.32 4.43
N TYR A 132 8.37 -3.20 3.42
CA TYR A 132 7.05 -3.56 2.92
C TYR A 132 6.21 -4.31 3.96
N LYS A 133 6.83 -5.19 4.75
CA LYS A 133 6.16 -5.92 5.84
C LYS A 133 5.65 -4.95 6.91
N ALA A 134 6.45 -3.95 7.29
CA ALA A 134 6.04 -2.91 8.24
C ALA A 134 4.87 -2.07 7.70
N LEU A 135 4.83 -1.83 6.38
CA LEU A 135 3.75 -1.08 5.75
C LEU A 135 2.39 -1.79 5.82
N ILE A 136 2.36 -3.11 5.64
CA ILE A 136 1.12 -3.90 5.66
C ILE A 136 0.74 -4.38 7.06
N GLN A 137 1.61 -4.16 8.05
CA GLN A 137 1.37 -4.65 9.39
C GLN A 137 0.17 -3.90 10.00
N PRO A 138 -0.83 -4.62 10.56
CA PRO A 138 -1.94 -4.00 11.25
C PRO A 138 -1.43 -3.04 12.32
N CYS A 139 -1.89 -1.79 12.33
CA CYS A 139 -1.51 -0.84 13.38
C CYS A 139 -2.04 -1.39 14.71
N LYS A 140 -1.19 -1.61 15.72
CA LYS A 140 -1.63 -2.27 16.97
C LYS A 140 -2.68 -1.46 17.75
N ASP A 141 -2.85 -0.18 17.43
CA ASP A 141 -3.78 0.75 18.09
C ASP A 141 -5.07 0.94 17.27
N TYR A 142 -5.82 -0.15 17.04
CA TYR A 142 -7.09 -0.13 16.29
C TYR A 142 -8.26 0.56 17.02
N GLU A 143 -8.10 0.96 18.29
CA GLU A 143 -9.15 1.65 19.04
C GLU A 143 -9.33 3.12 18.65
N THR A 144 -8.35 3.71 17.95
CA THR A 144 -8.42 5.10 17.48
C THR A 144 -8.94 5.17 16.04
N ASN A 145 -10.09 5.84 15.92
CA ASN A 145 -10.87 6.09 14.71
C ASN A 145 -10.02 6.21 13.43
N VAL A 146 -10.47 5.61 12.33
CA VAL A 146 -9.90 5.79 10.97
C VAL A 146 -9.71 7.29 10.63
N VAL A 147 -10.53 8.16 11.22
CA VAL A 147 -10.45 9.63 11.15
C VAL A 147 -9.17 10.20 11.79
N GLU A 148 -8.72 9.72 12.95
CA GLU A 148 -7.45 10.18 13.57
C GLU A 148 -6.21 9.73 12.80
N TYR A 149 -6.30 8.58 12.11
CA TYR A 149 -5.24 8.13 11.20
C TYR A 149 -5.17 9.00 9.93
N LEU A 150 -6.33 9.47 9.43
CA LEU A 150 -6.39 10.43 8.34
C LEU A 150 -5.73 11.78 8.71
N ASP A 151 -6.01 12.29 9.90
CA ASP A 151 -5.43 13.55 10.41
C ASP A 151 -3.92 13.45 10.70
N SER A 152 -3.39 12.24 10.91
CA SER A 152 -1.98 12.00 11.26
C SER A 152 -1.11 11.48 10.11
N CYS A 153 -1.63 11.37 8.88
CA CYS A 153 -0.86 10.85 7.74
C CYS A 153 0.29 11.78 7.32
N ARG A 154 1.50 11.51 7.83
CA ARG A 154 2.76 12.19 7.42
C ARG A 154 3.41 11.55 6.19
N CYS A 155 2.59 11.11 5.23
CA CYS A 155 2.92 10.07 4.25
C CYS A 155 3.86 10.46 3.08
N MET A 156 4.66 11.52 3.21
CA MET A 156 5.70 11.92 2.22
C MET A 156 7.12 12.03 2.78
N ARG A 157 7.40 11.55 4.01
CA ARG A 157 8.79 11.50 4.52
C ARG A 157 9.35 10.09 4.45
N SER A 158 10.17 9.81 3.45
CA SER A 158 11.11 8.70 3.55
C SER A 158 12.04 8.97 4.76
N LYS A 159 12.41 7.94 5.51
CA LYS A 159 13.47 8.05 6.53
C LYS A 159 14.82 8.49 5.93
N ARG A 160 14.95 8.52 4.60
CA ARG A 160 16.14 8.93 3.83
C ARG A 160 16.21 10.44 3.53
N PHE A 161 15.36 11.30 4.09
CA PHE A 161 15.48 12.75 3.88
C PHE A 161 16.78 13.35 4.46
N LYS A 162 17.45 12.67 5.40
CA LYS A 162 18.69 13.15 6.03
C LYS A 162 19.97 12.92 5.21
N CYS A 163 19.90 12.31 4.02
CA CYS A 163 21.08 12.08 3.17
C CYS A 163 21.28 13.12 2.06
N ARG A 164 20.50 14.22 2.00
CA ARG A 164 20.68 15.30 1.00
C ARG A 164 20.98 16.70 1.55
N GLU A 165 21.19 16.85 2.86
CA GLU A 165 21.48 18.16 3.49
C GLU A 165 22.93 18.34 3.94
N LYS A 166 23.88 17.56 3.40
CA LYS A 166 25.31 17.82 3.59
C LYS A 166 26.10 17.65 2.29
N GLN A 167 25.85 18.54 1.34
CA GLN A 167 26.80 18.94 0.32
C GLN A 167 26.73 20.47 0.16
N THR A 168 27.26 21.16 1.15
CA THR A 168 27.82 22.50 1.06
C THR A 168 29.21 22.43 1.65
#